data_AF-A0A6A7RQY0-F1
#
_entry.id   AF-A0A6A7RQY0-F1
#
_cell.length_a   1.000
_cell.length_b   1.000
_cell.length_c   1.000
_cell.angle_alpha   90.00
_cell.angle_beta   90.00
_cell.angle_gamma   90.00
#
_symmetry.space_group_name_H-M   'P 1'
#
loop_
_entity.id
_entity.type
_entity.pdbx_description
1 polymer ?
#
loop_
_entity_poly.entity_id
_entity_poly.type
_entity_poly.pdbx_seq_one_letter_code
_entity_poly.pdbx_strand_id
1 'polypeptide(L)'
;MSSYTTTARQYAKAVVTGKISTGKWVREACQRQLDDLARFTGRDSPYRFNPTLTDKLGRSFRPADNLCAFIERLPHVKGPLAGQPIRLEPWQVFILTTVFGWVKPDGKRRFRRAYIEVPRGNAKSTLSSALALYMLAADGEGGAEVYSLATTRDQARIVFGDAQTMARQSAGFRSRFGVGVGAHNLHVLARGSK
;
A
#
# COMPACT_ATOMS: atom_id res chain seq x y z
N MET A 1 -11.93 -15.49 6.60
CA MET A 1 -11.02 -14.33 6.75
C MET A 1 -11.73 -13.09 6.24
N SER A 2 -11.96 -12.09 7.08
CA SER A 2 -12.51 -10.80 6.62
C SER A 2 -11.53 -10.17 5.62
N SER A 3 -11.98 -9.90 4.38
CA SER A 3 -11.15 -9.23 3.37
C SER A 3 -10.82 -7.80 3.83
N TYR A 4 -9.63 -7.29 3.49
CA TYR A 4 -9.24 -5.91 3.80
C TYR A 4 -10.24 -4.88 3.27
N THR A 5 -10.91 -5.20 2.16
CA THR A 5 -12.00 -4.38 1.61
C THR A 5 -13.21 -4.28 2.54
N THR A 6 -13.51 -5.33 3.32
CA THR A 6 -14.56 -5.31 4.34
C THR A 6 -14.17 -4.40 5.49
N THR A 7 -12.93 -4.50 5.99
CA THR A 7 -12.40 -3.61 7.04
C THR A 7 -12.43 -2.14 6.59
N ALA A 8 -11.99 -1.86 5.36
CA ALA A 8 -12.05 -0.52 4.78
C ALA A 8 -13.49 0.01 4.68
N ARG A 9 -14.42 -0.84 4.24
CA ARG A 9 -15.85 -0.47 4.11
C ARG A 9 -16.49 -0.21 5.48
N GLN A 10 -16.15 -1.01 6.50
CA GLN A 10 -16.62 -0.81 7.87
C GLN A 10 -16.08 0.50 8.45
N TYR A 11 -14.79 0.77 8.26
CA TYR A 11 -14.17 2.05 8.66
C TYR A 11 -14.88 3.24 7.99
N ALA A 12 -15.05 3.20 6.66
CA ALA A 12 -15.70 4.28 5.92
C ALA A 12 -17.13 4.54 6.41
N LYS A 13 -17.92 3.48 6.65
CA LYS A 13 -19.26 3.60 7.22
C LYS A 13 -19.22 4.22 8.61
N ALA A 14 -18.34 3.74 9.50
CA ALA A 14 -18.24 4.26 10.86
C ALA A 14 -17.82 5.73 10.92
N VAL A 15 -16.98 6.18 9.98
CA VAL A 15 -16.61 7.59 9.84
C VAL A 15 -17.79 8.44 9.36
N VAL A 16 -18.50 7.99 8.32
CA VAL A 16 -19.65 8.71 7.74
C VAL A 16 -20.80 8.81 8.74
N THR A 17 -21.08 7.75 9.50
CA THR A 17 -22.14 7.74 10.52
C THR A 17 -21.74 8.48 11.80
N GLY A 18 -20.52 9.02 11.89
CA GLY A 18 -20.01 9.73 13.06
C GLY A 18 -19.60 8.84 14.23
N LYS A 19 -19.61 7.51 14.09
CA LYS A 19 -19.11 6.57 15.12
C LYS A 19 -17.60 6.75 15.37
N ILE A 20 -16.85 7.08 14.32
CA ILE A 20 -15.44 7.50 14.42
C ILE A 20 -15.37 8.98 14.10
N SER A 21 -14.96 9.79 15.07
CA SER A 21 -14.76 11.23 14.87
C SER A 21 -13.51 11.47 14.03
N THR A 22 -13.66 12.25 12.95
CA THR A 22 -12.58 12.63 12.03
C THR A 22 -12.83 14.03 11.48
N GLY A 23 -11.81 14.63 10.88
CA GLY A 23 -11.95 15.91 10.17
C GLY A 23 -12.81 15.78 8.91
N LYS A 24 -13.34 16.92 8.45
CA LYS A 24 -14.21 17.03 7.25
C LYS A 24 -13.67 16.22 6.07
N TRP A 25 -12.41 16.39 5.71
CA TRP A 25 -11.82 15.77 4.52
C TRP A 25 -11.74 14.24 4.59
N VAL A 26 -11.56 13.67 5.77
CA VAL A 26 -11.58 12.21 5.95
C VAL A 26 -13.00 11.67 5.77
N ARG A 27 -14.00 12.37 6.33
CA ARG A 27 -15.41 12.03 6.14
C ARG A 27 -15.82 12.09 4.67
N GLU A 28 -15.46 13.16 3.96
CA GLU A 28 -15.72 13.30 2.52
C GLU A 28 -15.03 12.22 1.69
N ALA A 29 -13.78 11.86 2.02
CA ALA A 29 -13.08 10.77 1.34
C ALA A 29 -13.75 9.41 1.57
N CYS A 30 -14.25 9.15 2.78
CA CYS A 30 -15.01 7.94 3.11
C CYS A 30 -16.35 7.90 2.39
N GLN A 31 -17.08 9.02 2.36
CA GLN A 31 -18.35 9.14 1.64
C GLN A 31 -18.14 8.89 0.15
N ARG A 32 -17.17 9.57 -0.48
CA ARG A 32 -16.80 9.36 -1.89
C ARG A 32 -16.50 7.90 -2.19
N GLN A 33 -15.76 7.21 -1.31
CA GLN A 33 -15.46 5.79 -1.50
C GLN A 33 -16.73 4.92 -1.46
N LEU A 34 -17.66 5.19 -0.54
CA LEU A 34 -18.94 4.47 -0.48
C LEU A 34 -19.80 4.76 -1.71
N ASP A 35 -19.84 6.00 -2.17
CA ASP A 35 -20.56 6.42 -3.37
C ASP A 35 -19.98 5.77 -4.63
N ASP A 36 -18.65 5.78 -4.77
CA ASP A 36 -17.95 5.14 -5.90
C ASP A 36 -18.21 3.62 -5.92
N LEU A 37 -18.25 2.96 -4.76
CA LEU A 37 -18.58 1.53 -4.66
C LEU A 37 -20.02 1.23 -5.10
N ALA A 38 -20.96 2.15 -4.90
CA ALA A 38 -22.34 2.01 -5.39
C ALA A 38 -22.45 2.36 -6.88
N ARG A 39 -21.75 3.42 -7.30
CA ARG A 39 -21.78 3.96 -8.67
C ARG A 39 -21.14 3.02 -9.68
N PHE A 40 -19.96 2.51 -9.37
CA PHE A 40 -19.17 1.69 -10.30
C PHE A 40 -19.47 0.21 -10.11
N THR A 41 -20.70 -0.16 -10.44
CA THR A 41 -21.20 -1.54 -10.46
C THR A 41 -21.53 -1.97 -11.88
N GLY A 42 -21.55 -3.28 -12.15
CA GLY A 42 -21.90 -3.83 -13.45
C GLY A 42 -20.73 -4.06 -14.42
N ARG A 43 -21.03 -4.72 -15.56
CA ARG A 43 -20.02 -5.13 -16.56
C ARG A 43 -19.43 -3.96 -17.33
N ASP A 44 -20.26 -2.96 -17.63
CA ASP A 44 -19.91 -1.77 -18.44
C ASP A 44 -19.28 -0.64 -17.61
N SER A 45 -19.01 -0.90 -16.32
CA SER A 45 -18.39 0.09 -15.46
C SER A 45 -16.96 0.40 -15.93
N PRO A 46 -16.57 1.69 -16.04
CA PRO A 46 -15.21 2.07 -16.44
C PRO A 46 -14.16 1.69 -15.40
N TYR A 47 -14.58 1.35 -14.17
CA TYR A 47 -13.68 0.96 -13.09
C TYR A 47 -14.22 -0.28 -12.37
N ARG A 48 -13.29 -1.08 -11.85
CA ARG A 48 -13.59 -2.26 -11.03
C ARG A 48 -12.88 -2.12 -9.70
N PHE A 49 -13.59 -2.39 -8.61
CA PHE A 49 -13.00 -2.36 -7.28
C PHE A 49 -12.50 -3.75 -6.89
N ASN A 50 -11.20 -3.84 -6.65
CA ASN A 50 -10.46 -5.01 -6.20
C ASN A 50 -10.83 -6.32 -6.94
N PRO A 51 -10.88 -6.32 -8.29
CA PRO A 51 -11.18 -7.52 -9.04
C PRO A 51 -10.05 -8.54 -8.88
N THR A 52 -10.34 -9.80 -9.26
CA THR A 52 -9.27 -10.79 -9.41
C THR A 52 -8.55 -10.53 -10.73
N LEU A 53 -7.25 -10.24 -10.64
CA LEU A 53 -6.34 -10.05 -11.76
C LEU A 53 -5.33 -11.19 -11.79
N THR A 54 -4.64 -11.36 -12.91
CA THR A 54 -3.61 -12.37 -13.10
C THR A 54 -2.27 -11.68 -13.37
N ASP A 55 -1.22 -12.06 -12.65
CA ASP A 55 0.12 -11.54 -12.87
C ASP A 55 0.79 -12.17 -14.11
N LYS A 56 1.98 -11.68 -14.48
CA LYS A 56 2.76 -12.21 -15.62
C LYS A 56 3.15 -13.69 -15.47
N LEU A 57 3.07 -14.25 -14.27
CA LEU A 57 3.39 -15.64 -13.94
C LEU A 57 2.13 -16.51 -13.84
N GLY A 58 0.96 -16.01 -14.25
CA GLY A 58 -0.31 -16.74 -14.20
C GLY A 58 -0.95 -16.82 -12.82
N ARG A 59 -0.46 -16.06 -11.82
CA ARG A 59 -0.99 -16.12 -10.45
C ARG A 59 -2.14 -15.13 -10.29
N SER A 60 -3.25 -15.61 -9.77
CA SER A 60 -4.40 -14.78 -9.43
C SER A 60 -4.16 -13.99 -8.15
N PHE A 61 -4.47 -12.70 -8.17
CA PHE A 61 -4.39 -11.82 -7.00
C PHE A 61 -5.48 -10.76 -7.04
N ARG A 62 -5.72 -10.11 -5.90
CA ARG A 62 -6.62 -8.96 -5.77
C ARG A 62 -5.78 -7.75 -5.37
N PRO A 63 -5.78 -6.63 -6.12
CA PRO A 63 -4.83 -5.54 -5.93
C PRO A 63 -4.74 -5.01 -4.49
N ALA A 64 -5.89 -4.71 -3.87
CA ALA A 64 -5.94 -4.17 -2.52
C ALA A 64 -5.54 -5.20 -1.47
N ASP A 65 -6.06 -6.44 -1.58
CA ASP A 65 -5.74 -7.49 -0.60
C ASP A 65 -4.27 -7.91 -0.69
N ASN A 66 -3.71 -7.97 -1.90
CA ASN A 66 -2.30 -8.32 -2.13
C ASN A 66 -1.36 -7.29 -1.51
N LEU A 67 -1.65 -5.99 -1.67
CA LEU A 67 -0.87 -4.92 -1.05
C LEU A 67 -0.94 -4.97 0.48
N CYS A 68 -2.14 -5.05 1.06
CA CYS A 68 -2.30 -5.08 2.50
C CYS A 68 -1.62 -6.33 3.12
N ALA A 69 -1.82 -7.50 2.52
CA ALA A 69 -1.17 -8.74 2.95
C ALA A 69 0.36 -8.70 2.80
N PHE A 70 0.88 -8.01 1.78
CA PHE A 70 2.31 -7.80 1.63
C PHE A 70 2.86 -6.94 2.77
N ILE A 71 2.21 -5.81 3.09
CA ILE A 71 2.67 -4.89 4.13
C ILE A 71 2.65 -5.59 5.51
N GLU A 72 1.61 -6.35 5.83
CA GLU A 72 1.51 -7.06 7.12
C GLU A 72 2.50 -8.22 7.29
N ARG A 73 3.24 -8.60 6.24
CA ARG A 73 4.34 -9.57 6.30
C ARG A 73 5.70 -8.91 6.57
N LEU A 74 5.80 -7.60 6.45
CA LEU A 74 7.01 -6.86 6.77
C LEU A 74 7.08 -6.58 8.28
N PRO A 75 8.28 -6.55 8.87
CA PRO A 75 8.45 -6.28 10.29
C PRO A 75 8.40 -4.77 10.57
N HIS A 76 7.97 -4.41 11.78
CA HIS A 76 8.29 -3.11 12.35
C HIS A 76 9.81 -2.99 12.53
N VAL A 77 10.38 -1.86 12.13
CA VAL A 77 11.83 -1.60 12.24
C VAL A 77 12.21 -0.98 13.58
N LYS A 78 11.32 -0.17 14.17
CA LYS A 78 11.61 0.68 15.33
C LYS A 78 10.51 0.56 16.38
N GLY A 79 10.87 0.94 17.61
CA GLY A 79 9.95 0.99 18.74
C GLY A 79 9.72 -0.36 19.40
N PRO A 80 8.77 -0.45 20.35
CA PRO A 80 8.52 -1.66 21.15
C PRO A 80 8.11 -2.88 20.32
N LEU A 81 7.59 -2.66 19.11
CA LEU A 81 7.14 -3.72 18.20
C LEU A 81 8.24 -4.17 17.23
N ALA A 82 9.47 -3.66 17.34
CA ALA A 82 10.54 -3.99 16.40
C ALA A 82 10.71 -5.52 16.24
N GLY A 83 10.81 -5.98 14.98
CA GLY A 83 10.88 -7.39 14.61
C GLY A 83 9.51 -8.10 14.51
N GLN A 84 8.44 -7.53 15.06
CA GLN A 84 7.09 -8.10 14.92
C GLN A 84 6.46 -7.70 13.57
N PRO A 85 5.62 -8.54 12.96
CA PRO A 85 4.91 -8.22 11.73
C PRO A 85 4.01 -7.00 11.89
N ILE A 86 3.95 -6.15 10.85
CA ILE A 86 3.04 -5.00 10.82
C ILE A 86 1.58 -5.47 10.90
N ARG A 87 0.78 -4.72 11.66
CA ARG A 87 -0.68 -4.84 11.67
C ARG A 87 -1.27 -3.52 11.19
N LEU A 88 -2.01 -3.57 10.09
CA LEU A 88 -2.57 -2.36 9.50
C LEU A 88 -3.79 -1.89 10.30
N GLU A 89 -3.80 -0.63 10.66
CA GLU A 89 -4.97 -0.01 11.27
C GLU A 89 -6.09 0.21 10.22
N PRO A 90 -7.37 0.24 10.62
CA PRO A 90 -8.48 0.37 9.68
C PRO A 90 -8.38 1.56 8.72
N TRP A 91 -7.85 2.70 9.17
CA TRP A 91 -7.65 3.87 8.32
C TRP A 91 -6.52 3.66 7.30
N GLN A 92 -5.46 2.93 7.65
CA GLN A 92 -4.37 2.57 6.74
C GLN A 92 -4.91 1.61 5.66
N VAL A 93 -5.68 0.61 6.08
CA VAL A 93 -6.37 -0.32 5.18
C VAL A 93 -7.30 0.45 4.22
N PHE A 94 -8.06 1.41 4.74
CA PHE A 94 -8.93 2.26 3.92
C PHE A 94 -8.15 3.02 2.85
N ILE A 95 -7.04 3.69 3.21
CA ILE A 95 -6.22 4.42 2.24
C ILE A 95 -5.64 3.48 1.18
N LEU A 96 -4.99 2.39 1.60
CA LEU A 96 -4.33 1.44 0.70
C LEU A 96 -5.34 0.82 -0.27
N THR A 97 -6.47 0.32 0.25
CA THR A 97 -7.52 -0.30 -0.56
C THR A 97 -8.18 0.69 -1.51
N THR A 98 -8.39 1.94 -1.08
CA THR A 98 -8.97 2.99 -1.93
C THR A 98 -8.00 3.37 -3.05
N VAL A 99 -6.71 3.51 -2.77
CA VAL A 99 -5.74 3.93 -3.80
C VAL A 99 -5.42 2.80 -4.78
N PHE A 100 -5.21 1.57 -4.28
CA PHE A 100 -4.74 0.44 -5.10
C PHE A 100 -5.85 -0.50 -5.56
N GLY A 101 -7.02 -0.48 -4.92
CA GLY A 101 -8.13 -1.37 -5.25
C GLY A 101 -8.86 -0.99 -6.54
N TRP A 102 -8.91 0.29 -6.90
CA TRP A 102 -9.61 0.72 -8.12
C TRP A 102 -8.73 0.55 -9.35
N VAL A 103 -9.19 -0.28 -10.29
CA VAL A 103 -8.52 -0.54 -11.57
C VAL A 103 -9.46 -0.31 -12.76
N LYS A 104 -8.88 -0.06 -13.93
CA LYS A 104 -9.56 -0.05 -15.22
C LYS A 104 -9.77 -1.49 -15.73
N PRO A 105 -10.56 -1.71 -16.79
CA PRO A 105 -10.75 -3.05 -17.38
C PRO A 105 -9.45 -3.71 -17.85
N ASP A 106 -8.43 -2.93 -18.22
CA ASP A 106 -7.10 -3.41 -18.61
C ASP A 106 -6.20 -3.78 -17.41
N GLY A 107 -6.73 -3.71 -16.18
CA GLY A 107 -6.02 -4.03 -14.94
C GLY A 107 -5.12 -2.91 -14.41
N LYS A 108 -4.98 -1.78 -15.12
CA LYS A 108 -4.16 -0.65 -14.64
C LYS A 108 -4.89 0.15 -13.56
N ARG A 109 -4.14 0.73 -12.62
CA ARG A 109 -4.69 1.53 -11.52
C ARG A 109 -5.47 2.75 -12.03
N ARG A 110 -6.62 3.03 -11.41
CA ARG A 110 -7.41 4.26 -11.63
C ARG A 110 -6.65 5.49 -11.12
N PHE A 111 -6.17 5.41 -9.88
CA PHE A 111 -5.45 6.51 -9.24
C PHE A 111 -3.95 6.39 -9.52
N ARG A 112 -3.39 7.45 -10.11
CA ARG A 112 -1.94 7.58 -10.37
C ARG A 112 -1.23 8.48 -9.36
N ARG A 113 -1.99 9.24 -8.57
CA ARG A 113 -1.51 10.16 -7.55
C ARG A 113 -2.43 10.07 -6.34
N ALA A 114 -1.86 10.07 -5.15
CA ALA A 114 -2.58 10.15 -3.89
C ALA A 114 -1.90 11.21 -3.02
N TYR A 115 -2.71 12.03 -2.35
CA TYR A 115 -2.26 13.00 -1.37
C TYR A 115 -2.87 12.63 -0.02
N ILE A 116 -2.03 12.51 1.00
CA ILE A 116 -2.40 11.97 2.30
C ILE A 116 -1.76 12.83 3.38
N GLU A 117 -2.59 13.41 4.25
CA GLU A 117 -2.15 14.16 5.43
C GLU A 117 -2.30 13.27 6.66
N VAL A 118 -1.20 13.03 7.37
CA VAL A 118 -1.18 12.18 8.56
C VAL A 118 -0.37 12.87 9.66
N PRO A 119 -0.94 13.07 10.87
CA PRO A 119 -0.23 13.73 11.96
C PRO A 119 0.96 12.90 12.47
N ARG A 120 1.90 13.57 13.14
CA ARG A 120 3.08 12.93 13.74
C ARG A 120 2.66 11.80 14.69
N GLY A 121 3.42 10.71 14.71
CA GLY A 121 3.18 9.55 15.59
C GLY A 121 2.37 8.41 14.96
N ASN A 122 1.72 8.61 13.81
CA ASN A 122 0.83 7.62 13.20
C ASN A 122 1.53 6.68 12.19
N ALA A 123 2.80 6.34 12.44
CA ALA A 123 3.58 5.38 11.65
C ALA A 123 3.64 5.63 10.12
N LYS A 124 3.43 6.87 9.65
CA LYS A 124 3.39 7.19 8.21
C LYS A 124 4.69 6.82 7.47
N SER A 125 5.85 7.00 8.10
CA SER A 125 7.15 6.65 7.49
C SER A 125 7.30 5.14 7.31
N THR A 126 6.85 4.36 8.30
CA THR A 126 6.79 2.88 8.21
C THR A 126 5.91 2.46 7.05
N LEU A 127 4.71 3.03 6.95
CA LEU A 127 3.76 2.74 5.86
C LEU A 127 4.35 3.09 4.48
N SER A 128 4.97 4.27 4.33
CA SER A 128 5.63 4.68 3.09
C SER A 128 6.80 3.76 2.71
N SER A 129 7.56 3.28 3.70
CA SER A 129 8.68 2.35 3.47
C SER A 129 8.20 1.00 2.97
N ALA A 130 7.17 0.45 3.60
CA ALA A 130 6.53 -0.80 3.18
C ALA A 130 5.91 -0.68 1.79
N LEU A 131 5.27 0.46 1.50
CA LEU A 131 4.72 0.74 0.17
C LEU A 131 5.82 0.86 -0.90
N ALA A 132 6.94 1.51 -0.58
CA ALA A 132 8.07 1.60 -1.50
C ALA A 132 8.64 0.22 -1.88
N LEU A 133 8.77 -0.69 -0.90
CA LEU A 133 9.19 -2.07 -1.15
C LEU A 133 8.17 -2.84 -2.01
N TYR A 134 6.88 -2.62 -1.79
CA TYR A 134 5.84 -3.21 -2.63
C TYR A 134 5.98 -2.74 -4.08
N MET A 135 6.08 -1.44 -4.30
CA MET A 135 6.23 -0.84 -5.63
C MET A 135 7.49 -1.32 -6.33
N LEU A 136 8.60 -1.45 -5.61
CA LEU A 136 9.87 -1.93 -6.15
C LEU A 136 9.80 -3.39 -6.61
N ALA A 137 9.15 -4.26 -5.83
CA ALA A 137 9.31 -5.71 -5.95
C ALA A 137 8.04 -6.47 -6.35
N ALA A 138 6.89 -6.08 -5.80
CA ALA A 138 5.66 -6.87 -5.85
C ALA A 138 4.57 -6.29 -6.78
N ASP A 139 4.64 -5.01 -7.15
CA ASP A 139 3.64 -4.35 -7.99
C ASP A 139 3.65 -4.83 -9.46
N GLY A 140 4.76 -5.41 -9.92
CA GLY A 140 4.86 -6.03 -11.26
C GLY A 140 5.34 -5.08 -12.37
N GLU A 141 5.63 -3.83 -12.02
CA GLU A 141 6.29 -2.85 -12.88
C GLU A 141 7.73 -3.30 -13.18
N GLY A 142 8.07 -3.33 -14.47
CA GLY A 142 9.44 -3.62 -14.93
C GLY A 142 10.22 -2.32 -14.99
N GLY A 143 11.46 -2.32 -14.49
CA GLY A 143 12.30 -1.12 -14.41
C GLY A 143 11.74 -0.08 -13.43
N ALA A 144 11.06 -0.52 -12.37
CA ALA A 144 10.48 0.40 -11.40
C ALA A 144 11.56 1.24 -10.73
N GLU A 145 11.36 2.56 -10.71
CA GLU A 145 12.21 3.51 -9.99
C GLU A 145 11.41 4.14 -8.85
N VAL A 146 11.79 3.86 -7.60
CA VAL A 146 11.04 4.30 -6.42
C VAL A 146 11.85 5.30 -5.60
N TYR A 147 11.46 6.56 -5.67
CA TYR A 147 12.16 7.66 -5.00
C TYR A 147 11.50 8.05 -3.66
N SER A 148 12.35 8.33 -2.66
CA SER A 148 11.94 9.02 -1.44
C SER A 148 12.41 10.47 -1.49
N LEU A 149 11.46 11.41 -1.37
CA LEU A 149 11.73 12.84 -1.45
C LEU A 149 11.23 13.52 -0.18
N ALA A 150 12.01 14.48 0.32
CA ALA A 150 11.68 15.33 1.45
C ALA A 150 12.46 16.65 1.33
N THR A 151 12.11 17.64 2.16
CA THR A 151 12.82 18.93 2.21
C THR A 151 14.32 18.78 2.51
N THR A 152 14.70 17.75 3.28
CA THR A 152 16.10 17.43 3.55
C THR A 152 16.40 15.97 3.23
N ARG A 153 17.66 15.71 2.83
CA ARG A 153 18.15 14.35 2.56
C ARG A 153 18.00 13.44 3.76
N ASP A 154 18.22 13.94 4.97
CA ASP A 154 18.11 13.13 6.20
C ASP A 154 16.68 12.67 6.45
N GLN A 155 15.68 13.51 6.16
CA GLN A 155 14.28 13.13 6.28
C GLN A 155 13.90 12.06 5.23
N ALA A 156 14.37 12.22 3.98
CA ALA A 156 14.19 11.19 2.95
C ALA A 156 14.89 9.86 3.32
N ARG A 157 16.07 9.96 3.94
CA ARG A 157 16.87 8.81 4.38
C ARG A 157 16.17 7.99 5.47
N ILE A 158 15.25 8.56 6.24
CA ILE A 158 14.46 7.80 7.23
C ILE A 158 13.63 6.73 6.53
N VAL A 159 12.87 7.10 5.49
CA VAL A 159 12.01 6.15 4.75
C VAL A 159 12.86 5.11 4.02
N PHE A 160 13.94 5.54 3.36
CA PHE A 160 14.85 4.62 2.69
C PHE A 160 15.53 3.65 3.66
N GLY A 161 16.03 4.14 4.79
CA GLY A 161 16.69 3.34 5.82
C GLY A 161 15.75 2.33 6.49
N ASP A 162 14.50 2.73 6.72
CA ASP A 162 13.46 1.81 7.23
C ASP A 162 13.16 0.72 6.19
N ALA A 163 13.00 1.07 4.91
CA ALA A 163 12.82 0.09 3.83
C ALA A 163 14.01 -0.88 3.71
N GLN A 164 15.25 -0.38 3.78
CA GLN A 164 16.45 -1.24 3.80
C GLN A 164 16.43 -2.22 4.97
N THR A 165 16.06 -1.75 6.16
CA THR A 165 16.06 -2.58 7.36
C THR A 165 14.95 -3.63 7.31
N MET A 166 13.73 -3.25 6.87
CA MET A 166 12.64 -4.21 6.60
C MET A 166 13.08 -5.30 5.62
N ALA A 167 13.72 -4.91 4.52
CA ALA A 167 14.21 -5.85 3.51
C ALA A 167 15.28 -6.80 4.08
N ARG A 168 16.24 -6.28 4.85
CA ARG A 168 17.29 -7.10 5.50
C ARG A 168 16.72 -8.11 6.49
N GLN A 169 15.74 -7.71 7.29
CA GLN A 169 15.08 -8.57 8.28
C GLN A 169 14.13 -9.59 7.63
N SER A 170 13.72 -9.37 6.38
CA SER A 170 12.74 -10.21 5.67
C SER A 170 13.42 -11.11 4.64
N ALA A 171 14.08 -12.18 5.09
CA ALA A 171 14.77 -13.12 4.20
C ALA A 171 13.84 -13.72 3.12
N GLY A 172 12.60 -14.06 3.48
CA GLY A 172 11.60 -14.57 2.55
C GLY A 172 11.21 -13.56 1.46
N PHE A 173 11.14 -12.27 1.80
CA PHE A 173 10.91 -11.20 0.83
C PHE A 173 12.06 -11.10 -0.17
N ARG A 174 13.31 -11.05 0.32
CA ARG A 174 14.50 -10.96 -0.53
C ARG A 174 14.63 -12.15 -1.47
N SER A 175 14.44 -13.36 -0.96
CA SER A 175 14.51 -14.59 -1.76
C SER A 175 13.39 -14.64 -2.81
N ARG A 176 12.14 -14.39 -2.40
CA ARG A 176 10.98 -14.46 -3.30
C ARG A 176 11.04 -13.48 -4.46
N PHE A 177 11.50 -12.26 -4.21
CA PHE A 177 11.48 -11.17 -5.20
C PHE A 177 12.87 -10.83 -5.75
N GLY A 178 13.92 -11.51 -5.31
CA GLY A 178 15.29 -11.24 -5.76
C GLY A 178 15.80 -9.84 -5.37
N VAL A 179 15.42 -9.35 -4.18
CA VAL A 179 15.78 -7.99 -3.75
C VAL A 179 17.21 -7.94 -3.21
N GLY A 180 18.06 -7.19 -3.91
CA GLY A 180 19.38 -6.78 -3.44
C GLY A 180 19.29 -5.55 -2.56
N VAL A 181 20.04 -5.55 -1.44
CA VAL A 181 20.10 -4.43 -0.49
C VAL A 181 21.53 -3.89 -0.45
N GLY A 182 21.78 -2.82 -1.20
CA GLY A 182 23.06 -2.10 -1.19
C GLY A 182 23.14 -1.09 -0.04
N ALA A 183 24.24 -0.35 0.04
CA ALA A 183 24.39 0.75 1.00
C ALA A 183 23.48 1.96 0.64
N HIS A 184 23.35 2.24 -0.66
CA HIS A 184 22.65 3.43 -1.18
C HIS A 184 21.54 3.09 -2.18
N ASN A 185 21.22 1.81 -2.40
CA ASN A 185 20.12 1.40 -3.26
C ASN A 185 19.43 0.13 -2.76
N LEU A 186 18.22 -0.09 -3.25
CA LEU A 186 17.47 -1.34 -3.21
C LEU A 186 17.14 -1.68 -4.66
N HIS A 187 17.39 -2.92 -5.11
CA HIS A 187 17.22 -3.23 -6.53
C HIS A 187 16.71 -4.64 -6.76
N VAL A 188 16.07 -4.84 -7.91
CA VAL A 188 15.62 -6.14 -8.41
C VAL A 188 16.21 -6.33 -9.81
N LEU A 189 17.40 -6.94 -9.88
CA LEU A 189 18.18 -7.03 -11.13
C LEU A 189 17.40 -7.72 -12.25
N ALA A 190 16.69 -8.80 -11.93
CA ALA A 190 15.88 -9.55 -12.90
C ALA A 190 14.77 -8.70 -13.57
N ARG A 191 14.42 -7.55 -12.99
CA ARG A 191 13.41 -6.62 -13.51
C ARG A 191 13.99 -5.27 -13.89
N GLY A 192 15.29 -5.03 -13.71
CA GLY A 192 15.92 -3.72 -13.93
C GLY A 192 15.49 -2.62 -12.95
N SER A 193 14.80 -2.97 -11.86
CA SER A 193 14.24 -1.99 -10.90
C SER A 193 15.30 -1.49 -9.91
N LYS A 194 15.24 -0.20 -9.53
CA LYS A 194 16.22 0.49 -8.67
C LYS A 194 15.60 1.53 -7.73
#